data_AF-A0A9N9LCY2-F1
#
_entry.id   AF-A0A9N9LCY2-F1
#
_cell.length_a   1.000
_cell.length_b   1.000
_cell.length_c   1.000
_cell.angle_alpha   90.00
_cell.angle_beta   90.00
_cell.angle_gamma   90.00
#
_symmetry.space_group_name_H-M   'P 1'
#
loop_
_entity.id
_entity.type
_entity.pdbx_description
1 polymer ?
#
loop_
_entity_poly.entity_id
_entity_poly.type
_entity_poly.pdbx_seq_one_letter_code
_entity_poly.pdbx_strand_id
1 'polypeptide(L)'
;MAGKRMTISDLGYTPGLLPSGPKNSILDVPGVHVGQVTVGNDGDEVRHGVTVILPRHEDEIQIPCYAAIHTLNGNGELSGSYQVKDWGYTNTPIALTNSLSFGIVFQTIWEWTLAQAQEKGRDLTDMSYNYGTPVVAETADWWLNDVFKSALTPENVHAAFTAAKTQTEVLEGQYGGGAGMTCHMFPGGTGTSSRVVKGDESGKEYTVGVLVQSNYGHNYDLQIAGVPVGKLLLKEGDIGTPKARASKAEGKADDGSIVIVLITDTPMLPHQLNRLARHCAVGLAQVGGHGIGRNFSGDIILAISTGNKTVERVMTPQVLGVVPVETNTIDIIKNGSVDTLFRAASEVTEEAILNSMIAGREGRRGYNDMELPGLPAHGDGFVVT
;
A
#
# COMPACT_ATOMS: atom_id res chain seq x y z
N MET A 1 4.10 21.85 14.78
CA MET A 1 5.18 20.88 14.51
C MET A 1 4.58 19.51 14.72
N ALA A 2 4.44 18.70 13.67
CA ALA A 2 4.08 17.31 13.85
C ALA A 2 5.15 16.67 14.75
N GLY A 3 4.74 15.97 15.81
CA GLY A 3 5.68 15.24 16.67
C GLY A 3 6.48 14.23 15.84
N LYS A 4 7.65 13.82 16.35
CA LYS A 4 8.45 12.75 15.72
C LYS A 4 7.53 11.54 15.44
N ARG A 5 7.54 11.06 14.19
CA ARG A 5 6.88 9.80 13.78
C ARG A 5 7.34 8.69 14.73
N MET A 6 6.39 8.09 15.45
CA MET A 6 6.63 6.94 16.34
C MET A 6 6.24 5.67 15.60
N THR A 7 7.16 4.71 15.56
CA THR A 7 7.05 3.43 14.86
C THR A 7 7.13 2.27 15.84
N ILE A 8 6.86 1.05 15.38
CA ILE A 8 7.05 -0.16 16.20
C ILE A 8 8.50 -0.30 16.69
N SER A 9 9.46 0.14 15.87
CA SER A 9 10.88 0.16 16.21
C SER A 9 11.19 1.10 17.38
N ASP A 10 10.50 2.24 17.49
CA ASP A 10 10.63 3.14 18.66
C ASP A 10 10.08 2.51 19.95
N LEU A 11 9.26 1.46 19.84
CA LEU A 11 8.71 0.68 20.97
C LEU A 11 9.52 -0.61 21.24
N GLY A 12 10.71 -0.72 20.66
CA GLY A 12 11.68 -1.78 20.97
C GLY A 12 11.58 -3.04 20.10
N TYR A 13 10.76 -3.05 19.05
CA TYR A 13 10.70 -4.18 18.11
C TYR A 13 10.93 -3.75 16.66
N THR A 14 11.99 -4.28 16.04
CA THR A 14 12.26 -4.13 14.61
C THR A 14 12.15 -5.50 13.93
N PRO A 15 11.21 -5.68 12.99
CA PRO A 15 11.07 -6.93 12.25
C PRO A 15 12.34 -7.36 11.50
N GLY A 16 12.78 -8.58 11.77
CA GLY A 16 13.86 -9.25 11.04
C GLY A 16 15.27 -8.70 11.26
N LEU A 17 16.10 -8.65 10.22
CA LEU A 17 17.55 -8.37 10.33
C LEU A 17 18.08 -7.30 9.38
N LEU A 18 17.33 -6.92 8.35
CA LEU A 18 17.83 -5.96 7.36
C LEU A 18 17.71 -4.53 7.92
N PRO A 19 18.67 -3.64 7.63
CA PRO A 19 18.56 -2.25 8.05
C PRO A 19 17.46 -1.53 7.27
N SER A 20 16.74 -0.61 7.91
CA SER A 20 15.79 0.27 7.22
C SER A 20 16.51 1.35 6.40
N GLY A 21 15.81 1.90 5.42
CA GLY A 21 16.22 3.17 4.81
C GLY A 21 16.09 4.34 5.80
N PRO A 22 16.61 5.53 5.46
CA PRO A 22 16.63 6.68 6.36
C PRO A 22 15.25 7.17 6.80
N LYS A 23 14.22 6.99 5.97
CA LYS A 23 12.84 7.35 6.32
C LYS A 23 12.05 6.18 6.88
N ASN A 24 12.57 4.95 6.81
CA ASN A 24 11.82 3.71 7.03
C ASN A 24 10.44 3.78 6.34
N SER A 25 10.46 4.02 5.03
CA SER A 25 9.27 4.30 4.23
C SER A 25 9.47 3.92 2.76
N ILE A 26 8.37 3.67 2.04
CA ILE A 26 8.37 3.52 0.58
C ILE A 26 9.07 4.67 -0.15
N LEU A 27 9.11 5.86 0.46
CA LEU A 27 9.82 7.04 -0.04
C LEU A 27 11.35 6.93 0.00
N ASP A 28 11.91 5.86 0.60
CA ASP A 28 13.33 5.54 0.51
C ASP A 28 13.70 4.94 -0.85
N VAL A 29 12.71 4.47 -1.64
CA VAL A 29 12.94 4.02 -3.01
C VAL A 29 13.13 5.25 -3.90
N PRO A 30 14.27 5.41 -4.60
CA PRO A 30 14.55 6.60 -5.38
C PRO A 30 13.48 6.88 -6.44
N GLY A 31 13.01 8.13 -6.48
CA GLY A 31 12.02 8.60 -7.46
C GLY A 31 10.56 8.29 -7.11
N VAL A 32 10.28 7.56 -6.03
CA VAL A 32 8.91 7.32 -5.55
C VAL A 32 8.37 8.56 -4.84
N HIS A 33 7.13 8.93 -5.15
CA HIS A 33 6.41 10.00 -4.47
C HIS A 33 5.06 9.52 -3.96
N VAL A 34 4.60 10.08 -2.84
CA VAL A 34 3.32 9.76 -2.21
C VAL A 34 2.60 11.06 -1.88
N GLY A 35 1.33 11.15 -2.26
CA GLY A 35 0.45 12.26 -1.90
C GLY A 35 -0.79 11.74 -1.22
N GLN A 36 -1.12 12.31 -0.07
CA GLN A 36 -2.29 11.90 0.70
C GLN A 36 -3.27 13.05 0.90
N VAL A 37 -4.55 12.73 0.78
CA VAL A 37 -5.64 13.60 1.20
C VAL A 37 -6.51 12.84 2.18
N THR A 38 -6.84 13.49 3.29
CA THR A 38 -7.77 13.01 4.29
C THR A 38 -8.85 14.06 4.47
N VAL A 39 -10.10 13.60 4.43
CA VAL A 39 -11.30 14.43 4.58
C VAL A 39 -12.05 13.94 5.81
N GLY A 40 -12.55 14.89 6.61
CA GLY A 40 -13.23 14.62 7.88
C GLY A 40 -12.31 14.59 9.10
N ASN A 41 -12.90 14.70 10.28
CA ASN A 41 -12.24 14.75 11.58
C ASN A 41 -12.64 13.57 12.47
N ASP A 42 -11.99 13.46 13.62
CA ASP A 42 -12.37 12.45 14.60
C ASP A 42 -13.77 12.74 15.20
N GLY A 43 -14.66 11.76 15.15
CA GLY A 43 -16.08 11.90 15.51
C GLY A 43 -17.03 12.34 14.41
N ASP A 44 -16.53 12.71 13.23
CA ASP A 44 -17.41 12.98 12.08
C ASP A 44 -18.06 11.68 11.57
N GLU A 45 -19.19 11.81 10.86
CA GLU A 45 -19.88 10.65 10.24
C GLU A 45 -18.99 9.92 9.21
N VAL A 46 -18.05 10.64 8.60
CA VAL A 46 -17.12 10.10 7.62
C VAL A 46 -15.75 10.70 7.86
N ARG A 47 -14.74 9.83 7.95
CA ARG A 47 -13.34 10.18 7.79
C ARG A 47 -12.71 9.23 6.78
N HIS A 48 -12.40 9.75 5.61
CA HIS A 48 -11.98 8.96 4.44
C HIS A 48 -10.89 9.71 3.66
N GLY A 49 -10.43 9.14 2.55
CA GLY A 49 -9.38 9.77 1.78
C GLY A 49 -8.84 8.91 0.65
N VAL A 50 -7.75 9.40 0.09
CA VAL A 50 -7.03 8.74 -1.00
C VAL A 50 -5.53 8.92 -0.80
N THR A 51 -4.79 7.86 -1.08
CA THR A 51 -3.33 7.86 -1.16
C THR A 51 -2.95 7.63 -2.62
N VAL A 52 -2.27 8.60 -3.23
CA VAL A 52 -1.68 8.45 -4.56
C VAL A 52 -0.20 8.12 -4.41
N ILE A 53 0.28 7.15 -5.18
CA ILE A 53 1.68 6.74 -5.24
C ILE A 53 2.14 6.89 -6.69
N LEU A 54 3.20 7.65 -6.91
CA LEU A 54 3.89 7.74 -8.19
C LEU A 54 5.16 6.87 -8.10
N PRO A 55 5.25 5.75 -8.83
CA PRO A 55 6.45 4.91 -8.82
C PRO A 55 7.70 5.60 -9.37
N ARG A 56 7.51 6.68 -10.13
CA ARG A 56 8.54 7.56 -10.67
C ARG A 56 8.09 9.01 -10.53
N HIS A 57 8.99 9.94 -10.81
CA HIS A 57 8.66 11.35 -10.98
C HIS A 57 7.53 11.53 -12.01
N GLU A 58 6.70 12.56 -11.87
CA GLU A 58 5.53 12.78 -12.73
C GLU A 58 5.88 12.98 -14.22
N ASP A 59 7.11 13.41 -14.52
CA ASP A 59 7.63 13.50 -15.89
C ASP A 59 7.99 12.16 -16.52
N GLU A 60 8.15 11.14 -15.69
CA GLU A 60 8.55 9.79 -16.07
C GLU A 60 7.43 8.77 -15.83
N ILE A 61 6.23 9.20 -15.43
CA ILE A 61 5.15 8.28 -15.05
C ILE A 61 4.76 7.32 -16.18
N GLN A 62 4.90 7.78 -17.43
CA GLN A 62 4.64 7.00 -18.63
C GLN A 62 5.72 5.95 -18.94
N ILE A 63 6.90 6.05 -18.32
CA ILE A 63 7.98 5.07 -18.47
C ILE A 63 7.60 3.84 -17.65
N PRO A 64 7.44 2.66 -18.28
CA PRO A 64 7.01 1.47 -17.57
C PRO A 64 7.87 1.14 -16.35
N CYS A 65 7.19 0.64 -15.32
CA CYS A 65 7.78 -0.08 -14.21
C CYS A 65 7.29 -1.51 -14.28
N TYR A 66 8.20 -2.48 -14.37
CA TYR A 66 7.79 -3.89 -14.29
C TYR A 66 7.01 -4.12 -13.00
N ALA A 67 5.95 -4.90 -13.10
CA ALA A 67 4.99 -5.09 -12.03
C ALA A 67 4.43 -6.51 -12.04
N ALA A 68 3.95 -6.95 -10.89
CA ALA A 68 3.21 -8.20 -10.75
C ALA A 68 2.24 -8.13 -9.58
N ILE A 69 1.21 -8.96 -9.64
CA ILE A 69 0.18 -9.05 -8.60
C ILE A 69 0.18 -10.43 -7.98
N HIS A 70 0.02 -10.49 -6.66
CA HIS A 70 -0.36 -11.70 -5.94
C HIS A 70 -1.67 -11.45 -5.19
N THR A 71 -2.62 -12.38 -5.34
CA THR A 71 -3.90 -12.35 -4.63
C THR A 71 -3.88 -13.49 -3.61
N LEU A 72 -3.90 -13.15 -2.33
CA LEU A 72 -4.06 -14.12 -1.26
C LEU A 72 -5.55 -14.47 -1.09
N ASN A 73 -6.41 -13.46 -1.05
CA ASN A 73 -7.87 -13.61 -1.11
C ASN A 73 -8.51 -12.48 -1.94
N GLY A 74 -9.52 -12.83 -2.75
CA GLY A 74 -9.99 -11.99 -3.85
C GLY A 74 -11.22 -11.13 -3.57
N ASN A 75 -11.67 -10.98 -2.32
CA ASN A 75 -12.86 -10.17 -2.00
C ASN A 75 -12.56 -8.65 -1.93
N GLY A 76 -11.97 -8.12 -3.00
CA GLY A 76 -11.61 -6.70 -3.16
C GLY A 76 -11.23 -6.41 -4.61
N GLU A 77 -10.94 -5.15 -4.92
CA GLU A 77 -10.66 -4.73 -6.29
C GLU A 77 -9.25 -4.11 -6.45
N LEU A 78 -8.64 -4.38 -7.62
CA LEU A 78 -7.45 -3.71 -8.12
C LEU A 78 -7.57 -3.55 -9.65
N SER A 79 -7.85 -2.34 -10.13
CA SER A 79 -7.93 -2.05 -11.56
C SER A 79 -6.57 -2.13 -12.24
N GLY A 80 -6.56 -2.29 -13.56
CA GLY A 80 -5.33 -2.51 -14.34
C GLY A 80 -4.70 -3.88 -14.12
N SER A 81 -5.31 -4.75 -13.30
CA SER A 81 -4.78 -6.07 -12.96
C SER A 81 -4.61 -6.99 -14.17
N TYR A 82 -5.50 -6.93 -15.16
CA TYR A 82 -5.35 -7.68 -16.40
C TYR A 82 -4.10 -7.26 -17.18
N GLN A 83 -3.88 -5.96 -17.35
CA GLN A 83 -2.70 -5.43 -18.03
C GLN A 83 -1.42 -5.81 -17.27
N VAL A 84 -1.39 -5.65 -15.95
CA VAL A 84 -0.22 -6.03 -15.14
C VAL A 84 0.05 -7.54 -15.24
N LYS A 85 -0.98 -8.40 -15.26
CA LYS A 85 -0.81 -9.85 -15.40
C LYS A 85 -0.33 -10.27 -16.78
N ASP A 86 -0.79 -9.58 -17.82
CA ASP A 86 -0.50 -9.93 -19.22
C ASP A 86 0.82 -9.30 -19.70
N TRP A 87 0.96 -7.98 -19.55
CA TRP A 87 2.13 -7.22 -20.04
C TRP A 87 3.27 -7.16 -19.02
N GLY A 88 2.97 -7.37 -17.73
CA GLY A 88 3.99 -7.39 -16.68
C GLY A 88 4.50 -6.01 -16.27
N TYR A 89 3.80 -4.91 -16.57
CA TYR A 89 4.21 -3.58 -16.12
C TYR A 89 3.02 -2.65 -15.88
N THR A 90 3.29 -1.55 -15.16
CA THR A 90 2.41 -0.39 -15.06
C THR A 90 3.17 0.88 -15.49
N ASN A 91 2.45 1.83 -16.06
CA ASN A 91 2.90 3.15 -16.51
C ASN A 91 1.87 4.22 -16.13
N THR A 92 1.20 4.02 -15.00
CA THR A 92 0.19 4.92 -14.44
C THR A 92 0.46 5.16 -12.96
N PRO A 93 -0.06 6.26 -12.38
CA PRO A 93 -0.16 6.42 -10.95
C PRO A 93 -0.93 5.26 -10.30
N ILE A 94 -0.59 4.96 -9.05
CA ILE A 94 -1.33 4.01 -8.22
C ILE A 94 -2.14 4.81 -7.20
N ALA A 95 -3.36 4.38 -6.89
CA ALA A 95 -4.14 4.98 -5.83
C ALA A 95 -4.79 3.95 -4.91
N LEU A 96 -4.81 4.25 -3.61
CA LEU A 96 -5.49 3.49 -2.57
C LEU A 96 -6.60 4.34 -1.96
N THR A 97 -7.83 3.82 -1.89
CA THR A 97 -8.99 4.53 -1.34
C THR A 97 -10.00 3.56 -0.73
N ASN A 98 -11.22 4.01 -0.42
CA ASN A 98 -12.31 3.13 0.01
C ASN A 98 -13.10 2.54 -1.17
N SER A 99 -13.87 1.47 -0.89
CA SER A 99 -14.64 0.75 -1.92
C SER A 99 -15.57 1.63 -2.75
N LEU A 100 -16.19 2.67 -2.15
CA LEU A 100 -17.19 3.49 -2.82
C LEU A 100 -16.59 4.62 -3.66
N SER A 101 -15.36 5.01 -3.38
CA SER A 101 -14.62 6.03 -4.12
C SER A 101 -13.87 5.46 -5.31
N PHE A 102 -13.84 4.12 -5.47
CA PHE A 102 -13.07 3.43 -6.48
C PHE A 102 -13.28 3.99 -7.90
N GLY A 103 -14.54 4.12 -8.34
CA GLY A 103 -14.86 4.61 -9.68
C GLY A 103 -14.45 6.06 -9.91
N ILE A 104 -14.58 6.91 -8.88
CA ILE A 104 -14.21 8.32 -8.91
C ILE A 104 -12.69 8.45 -9.04
N VAL A 105 -11.94 7.74 -8.20
CA VAL A 105 -10.47 7.73 -8.25
C VAL A 105 -9.98 7.19 -9.59
N PHE A 106 -10.57 6.10 -10.10
CA PHE A 106 -10.22 5.53 -11.40
C PHE A 106 -10.37 6.53 -12.54
N GLN A 107 -11.52 7.21 -12.61
CA GLN A 107 -11.76 8.24 -13.62
C GLN A 107 -10.80 9.43 -13.46
N THR A 108 -10.56 9.91 -12.24
CA THR A 108 -9.71 11.08 -12.02
C THR A 108 -8.23 10.80 -12.33
N ILE A 109 -7.74 9.56 -12.20
CA ILE A 109 -6.39 9.22 -12.70
C ILE A 109 -6.30 9.40 -14.21
N TRP A 110 -7.33 8.99 -14.97
CA TRP A 110 -7.38 9.25 -16.42
C TRP A 110 -7.36 10.74 -16.73
N GLU A 111 -8.20 11.52 -16.05
CA GLU A 111 -8.29 12.97 -16.23
C GLU A 111 -6.95 13.66 -15.94
N TRP A 112 -6.30 13.31 -14.83
CA TRP A 112 -4.97 13.82 -14.48
C TRP A 112 -3.92 13.45 -15.54
N THR A 113 -3.92 12.19 -15.97
CA THR A 113 -2.96 11.67 -16.94
C THR A 113 -3.08 12.37 -18.30
N LEU A 114 -4.31 12.56 -18.78
CA LEU A 114 -4.58 13.26 -20.04
C LEU A 114 -4.29 14.76 -19.95
N ALA A 115 -4.57 15.39 -18.81
CA ALA A 115 -4.22 16.79 -18.57
C ALA A 115 -2.68 16.99 -18.60
N GLN A 116 -1.92 16.09 -17.98
CA GLN A 116 -0.45 16.10 -18.05
C GLN A 116 0.06 15.92 -19.48
N ALA A 117 -0.56 15.03 -20.25
CA ALA A 117 -0.21 14.84 -21.66
C ALA A 117 -0.45 16.11 -22.49
N GLN A 118 -1.60 16.76 -22.29
CA GLN A 118 -1.97 18.00 -22.96
C GLN A 118 -1.03 19.16 -22.60
N GLU A 119 -0.71 19.32 -21.32
CA GLU A 119 0.23 20.36 -20.83
C GLU A 119 1.62 20.21 -21.47
N LYS A 120 2.08 18.96 -21.65
CA LYS A 120 3.38 18.64 -22.28
C LYS A 120 3.32 18.60 -23.81
N GLY A 121 2.18 18.93 -24.42
CA GLY A 121 2.01 18.92 -25.88
C GLY A 121 2.16 17.55 -26.53
N ARG A 122 1.85 16.47 -25.81
CA ARG A 122 1.93 15.09 -26.34
C ARG A 122 0.78 14.83 -27.31
N ASP A 123 1.09 14.25 -28.47
CA ASP A 123 0.09 13.89 -29.47
C ASP A 123 -0.59 12.55 -29.15
N LEU A 124 -1.68 12.23 -29.86
CA LEU A 124 -2.41 10.99 -29.67
C LEU A 124 -1.56 9.73 -29.92
N THR A 125 -0.54 9.83 -30.76
CA THR A 125 0.35 8.70 -31.06
C THR A 125 1.23 8.41 -29.85
N ASP A 126 1.85 9.42 -29.25
CA ASP A 126 2.63 9.25 -28.03
C ASP A 126 1.76 8.73 -26.89
N MET A 127 0.53 9.25 -26.79
CA MET A 127 -0.41 8.80 -25.77
C MET A 127 -0.83 7.33 -25.92
N SER A 128 -1.09 6.85 -27.14
CA SER A 128 -1.58 5.49 -27.35
C SER A 128 -0.57 4.39 -26.99
N TYR A 129 0.73 4.68 -26.98
CA TYR A 129 1.77 3.73 -26.57
C TYR A 129 2.07 3.77 -25.07
N ASN A 130 1.90 4.93 -24.43
CA ASN A 130 2.54 5.20 -23.14
C ASN A 130 1.57 5.35 -21.96
N TYR A 131 0.25 5.22 -22.17
CA TYR A 131 -0.74 5.27 -21.09
C TYR A 131 -1.53 3.97 -20.98
N GLY A 132 -1.32 3.26 -19.88
CA GLY A 132 -2.04 2.04 -19.53
C GLY A 132 -3.32 2.30 -18.74
N THR A 133 -3.95 1.21 -18.30
CA THR A 133 -5.12 1.24 -17.43
C THR A 133 -4.70 1.76 -16.03
N PRO A 134 -5.42 2.74 -15.45
CA PRO A 134 -5.18 3.19 -14.08
C PRO A 134 -5.18 2.06 -13.08
N VAL A 135 -4.28 2.15 -12.09
CA VAL A 135 -4.18 1.17 -11.01
C VAL A 135 -4.77 1.77 -9.73
N VAL A 136 -5.99 1.36 -9.40
CA VAL A 136 -6.70 1.76 -8.18
C VAL A 136 -7.00 0.52 -7.39
N ALA A 137 -6.76 0.55 -6.09
CA ALA A 137 -7.12 -0.52 -5.18
C ALA A 137 -7.87 0.03 -3.96
N GLU A 138 -8.62 -0.84 -3.29
CA GLU A 138 -9.55 -0.43 -2.26
C GLU A 138 -9.56 -1.33 -1.02
N THR A 139 -9.96 -0.75 0.11
CA THR A 139 -10.44 -1.49 1.28
C THR A 139 -11.75 -0.88 1.78
N ALA A 140 -12.57 -1.61 2.54
CA ALA A 140 -13.88 -1.13 2.99
C ALA A 140 -13.82 -0.45 4.38
N ASP A 141 -14.06 0.86 4.43
CA ASP A 141 -14.11 1.68 5.66
C ASP A 141 -15.47 1.63 6.39
N TRP A 142 -16.24 0.57 6.18
CA TRP A 142 -17.66 0.51 6.55
C TRP A 142 -17.92 0.37 8.05
N TRP A 143 -16.89 0.01 8.81
CA TRP A 143 -16.98 -0.04 10.26
C TRP A 143 -17.02 1.39 10.81
N LEU A 144 -15.97 2.18 10.59
CA LEU A 144 -15.82 3.50 11.21
C LEU A 144 -16.61 4.64 10.55
N ASN A 145 -17.04 4.49 9.29
CA ASN A 145 -17.73 5.54 8.53
C ASN A 145 -19.20 5.20 8.24
N ASP A 146 -20.02 6.23 8.02
CA ASP A 146 -21.28 6.10 7.31
C ASP A 146 -20.99 5.74 5.85
N VAL A 147 -21.12 4.45 5.54
CA VAL A 147 -20.88 3.92 4.19
C VAL A 147 -21.68 4.68 3.13
N PHE A 148 -22.90 5.14 3.41
CA PHE A 148 -23.72 5.83 2.41
C PHE A 148 -23.22 7.23 2.05
N LYS A 149 -22.27 7.78 2.82
CA LYS A 149 -21.67 9.10 2.64
C LYS A 149 -20.17 9.05 2.38
N SER A 150 -19.58 7.86 2.25
CA SER A 150 -18.13 7.65 2.20
C SER A 150 -17.48 7.86 0.82
N ALA A 151 -18.22 8.26 -0.20
CA ALA A 151 -17.62 8.55 -1.52
C ALA A 151 -16.86 9.89 -1.52
N LEU A 152 -15.65 9.90 -2.07
CA LEU A 152 -14.85 11.11 -2.31
C LEU A 152 -15.40 11.95 -3.47
N THR A 153 -14.85 13.14 -3.65
CA THR A 153 -15.02 13.94 -4.88
C THR A 153 -13.73 13.91 -5.74
N PRO A 154 -13.81 14.18 -7.05
CA PRO A 154 -12.63 14.32 -7.91
C PRO A 154 -11.60 15.34 -7.40
N GLU A 155 -12.06 16.43 -6.78
CA GLU A 155 -11.19 17.47 -6.22
C GLU A 155 -10.30 16.92 -5.11
N ASN A 156 -10.82 15.98 -4.29
CA ASN A 156 -10.01 15.32 -3.27
C ASN A 156 -8.86 14.52 -3.91
N VAL A 157 -9.12 13.87 -5.05
CA VAL A 157 -8.12 13.07 -5.78
C VAL A 157 -7.07 13.97 -6.45
N HIS A 158 -7.48 15.06 -7.10
CA HIS A 158 -6.56 16.05 -7.66
C HIS A 158 -5.68 16.71 -6.59
N ALA A 159 -6.22 16.96 -5.40
CA ALA A 159 -5.45 17.46 -4.27
C ALA A 159 -4.37 16.46 -3.82
N ALA A 160 -4.63 15.15 -3.88
CA ALA A 160 -3.61 14.13 -3.57
C ALA A 160 -2.49 14.10 -4.62
N PHE A 161 -2.79 14.28 -5.90
CA PHE A 161 -1.76 14.48 -6.93
C PHE A 161 -0.91 15.73 -6.69
N THR A 162 -1.52 16.82 -6.24
CA THR A 162 -0.79 18.05 -5.87
C THR A 162 0.11 17.80 -4.65
N ALA A 163 -0.40 17.09 -3.64
CA ALA A 163 0.36 16.72 -2.46
C ALA A 163 1.55 15.83 -2.81
N ALA A 164 1.42 14.91 -3.78
CA ALA A 164 2.49 14.01 -4.20
C ALA A 164 3.75 14.77 -4.69
N LYS A 165 3.62 16.02 -5.13
CA LYS A 165 4.75 16.86 -5.55
C LYS A 165 5.56 17.46 -4.39
N THR A 166 4.96 17.55 -3.20
CA THR A 166 5.52 18.34 -2.08
C THR A 166 5.65 17.56 -0.77
N GLN A 167 4.89 16.48 -0.60
CA GLN A 167 4.88 15.67 0.60
C GLN A 167 6.18 14.86 0.73
N THR A 168 6.88 15.03 1.86
CA THR A 168 8.22 14.45 2.10
C THR A 168 8.21 13.21 2.98
N GLU A 169 7.09 12.94 3.64
CA GLU A 169 6.85 11.82 4.57
C GLU A 169 5.48 11.20 4.29
N VAL A 170 5.34 9.89 4.52
CA VAL A 170 4.02 9.23 4.50
C VAL A 170 3.38 9.40 5.86
N LEU A 171 2.17 9.93 5.89
CA LEU A 171 1.34 10.00 7.09
C LEU A 171 0.71 8.62 7.34
N GLU A 172 1.01 8.03 8.49
CA GLU A 172 0.57 6.69 8.87
C GLU A 172 -0.63 6.68 9.82
N GLY A 173 -1.30 5.55 9.93
CA GLY A 173 -2.54 5.37 10.66
C GLY A 173 -3.72 5.88 9.83
N GLN A 174 -4.53 6.72 10.44
CA GLN A 174 -5.82 7.19 9.90
C GLN A 174 -5.65 8.38 8.93
N TYR A 175 -4.83 8.19 7.89
CA TYR A 175 -4.56 9.17 6.83
C TYR A 175 -4.61 8.57 5.42
N GLY A 176 -4.80 9.43 4.42
CA GLY A 176 -4.99 9.04 3.02
C GLY A 176 -6.14 8.07 2.84
N GLY A 177 -5.97 7.08 1.96
CA GLY A 177 -6.93 6.00 1.78
C GLY A 177 -7.19 5.15 3.03
N GLY A 178 -6.25 5.15 3.99
CA GLY A 178 -6.38 4.45 5.27
C GLY A 178 -7.23 5.17 6.32
N ALA A 179 -7.81 6.33 6.03
CA ALA A 179 -8.35 7.23 7.04
C ALA A 179 -9.58 6.74 7.83
N GLY A 180 -10.30 5.75 7.31
CA GLY A 180 -11.46 5.13 7.96
C GLY A 180 -11.27 3.63 8.25
N MET A 181 -10.02 3.15 8.23
CA MET A 181 -9.73 1.71 8.25
C MET A 181 -9.38 1.19 9.65
N THR A 182 -9.54 -0.11 9.87
CA THR A 182 -9.23 -0.77 11.15
C THR A 182 -8.30 -1.96 10.95
N CYS A 183 -7.31 -2.17 11.81
CA CYS A 183 -6.45 -3.34 11.74
C CYS A 183 -6.47 -4.09 13.07
N HIS A 184 -6.77 -5.38 13.03
CA HIS A 184 -6.97 -6.21 14.21
C HIS A 184 -7.94 -5.62 15.21
N MET A 185 -9.01 -4.95 14.76
CA MET A 185 -9.98 -4.24 15.62
C MET A 185 -9.42 -3.07 16.45
N PHE A 186 -8.24 -2.57 16.09
CA PHE A 186 -7.69 -1.27 16.51
C PHE A 186 -7.72 -0.29 15.33
N PRO A 187 -7.50 1.01 15.54
CA PRO A 187 -7.23 1.94 14.44
C PRO A 187 -6.04 1.44 13.60
N GLY A 188 -6.27 1.29 12.30
CA GLY A 188 -5.27 0.83 11.34
C GLY A 188 -5.01 1.88 10.25
N GLY A 189 -5.08 1.47 8.99
CA GLY A 189 -4.98 2.36 7.84
C GLY A 189 -3.63 2.34 7.15
N THR A 190 -3.07 3.51 6.87
CA THR A 190 -1.83 3.64 6.10
C THR A 190 -0.64 3.24 6.95
N GLY A 191 0.21 2.35 6.45
CA GLY A 191 1.48 2.00 7.07
C GLY A 191 2.59 1.92 6.05
N THR A 192 3.82 2.20 6.44
CA THR A 192 4.97 2.13 5.54
C THR A 192 6.26 1.72 6.27
N SER A 193 7.15 1.09 5.53
CA SER A 193 8.49 0.73 6.00
C SER A 193 9.40 0.50 4.78
N SER A 194 10.70 0.34 5.04
CA SER A 194 11.67 -0.01 4.00
C SER A 194 12.81 -0.86 4.54
N ARG A 195 13.52 -1.54 3.64
CA ARG A 195 14.78 -2.23 3.89
C ARG A 195 15.79 -1.90 2.81
N VAL A 196 17.04 -1.73 3.23
CA VAL A 196 18.20 -1.63 2.34
C VAL A 196 18.83 -3.02 2.19
N VAL A 197 19.00 -3.43 0.94
CA VAL A 197 19.60 -4.70 0.55
C VAL A 197 20.93 -4.42 -0.16
N LYS A 198 22.01 -4.99 0.35
CA LYS A 198 23.32 -4.89 -0.29
C LYS A 198 23.35 -5.69 -1.59
N GLY A 199 23.89 -5.08 -2.63
CA GLY A 199 24.22 -5.71 -3.91
C GLY A 199 25.53 -6.51 -3.83
N ASP A 200 26.19 -6.64 -4.98
CA ASP A 200 27.46 -7.34 -5.08
C ASP A 200 28.64 -6.49 -4.56
N GLU A 201 29.86 -6.96 -4.79
CA GLU A 201 31.11 -6.31 -4.35
C GLU A 201 31.32 -4.90 -4.94
N SER A 202 30.50 -4.46 -5.90
CA SER A 202 30.50 -3.07 -6.38
C SER A 202 30.04 -2.06 -5.33
N GLY A 203 29.43 -2.51 -4.23
CA GLY A 203 28.89 -1.66 -3.18
C GLY A 203 27.55 -1.01 -3.55
N LYS A 204 26.91 -1.44 -4.65
CA LYS A 204 25.56 -1.01 -4.99
C LYS A 204 24.60 -1.46 -3.90
N GLU A 205 23.70 -0.58 -3.49
CA GLU A 205 22.59 -0.90 -2.58
C GLU A 205 21.27 -0.79 -3.35
N TYR A 206 20.30 -1.57 -2.90
CA TYR A 206 18.93 -1.55 -3.39
C TYR A 206 18.00 -1.28 -2.22
N THR A 207 16.85 -0.67 -2.50
CA THR A 207 15.80 -0.43 -1.51
C THR A 207 14.59 -1.27 -1.85
N VAL A 208 14.01 -1.91 -0.84
CA VAL A 208 12.66 -2.48 -0.89
C VAL A 208 11.80 -1.65 0.04
N GLY A 209 10.79 -0.96 -0.50
CA GLY A 209 9.86 -0.14 0.26
C GLY A 209 8.44 -0.67 0.13
N VAL A 210 7.62 -0.48 1.17
CA VAL A 210 6.21 -0.88 1.12
C VAL A 210 5.30 0.22 1.67
N LEU A 211 4.10 0.31 1.12
CA LEU A 211 2.97 1.04 1.69
C LEU A 211 1.78 0.08 1.76
N VAL A 212 1.18 -0.03 2.93
CA VAL A 212 -0.01 -0.83 3.17
C VAL A 212 -1.21 0.06 3.45
N GLN A 213 -2.38 -0.35 2.97
CA GLN A 213 -3.67 0.11 3.47
C GLN A 213 -4.28 -1.06 4.26
N SER A 214 -4.02 -1.06 5.56
CA SER A 214 -4.40 -2.11 6.49
C SER A 214 -5.82 -1.90 7.02
N ASN A 215 -6.72 -2.81 6.67
CA ASN A 215 -8.10 -2.79 7.10
C ASN A 215 -8.57 -4.21 7.49
N TYR A 216 -7.73 -5.07 8.08
CA TYR A 216 -8.00 -6.51 8.20
C TYR A 216 -7.77 -7.04 9.61
N GLY A 217 -8.26 -8.25 9.86
CA GLY A 217 -7.85 -9.08 10.99
C GLY A 217 -8.64 -8.83 12.27
N HIS A 218 -8.61 -9.83 13.17
CA HIS A 218 -9.27 -9.75 14.47
C HIS A 218 -8.24 -9.71 15.60
N ASN A 219 -8.66 -9.14 16.74
CA ASN A 219 -7.86 -9.08 17.97
C ASN A 219 -7.17 -10.40 18.29
N TYR A 220 -7.90 -11.54 18.31
CA TYR A 220 -7.37 -12.83 18.77
C TYR A 220 -6.17 -13.36 17.95
N ASP A 221 -6.08 -12.93 16.69
CA ASP A 221 -5.06 -13.39 15.75
C ASP A 221 -3.81 -12.49 15.72
N LEU A 222 -3.86 -11.33 16.39
CA LEU A 222 -2.76 -10.37 16.43
C LEU A 222 -1.51 -10.97 17.09
N GLN A 223 -0.42 -10.94 16.34
CA GLN A 223 0.93 -11.30 16.75
C GLN A 223 1.88 -10.12 16.59
N ILE A 224 2.81 -9.99 17.54
CA ILE A 224 3.93 -9.04 17.46
C ILE A 224 5.16 -9.81 17.92
N ALA A 225 6.23 -9.84 17.12
CA ALA A 225 7.44 -10.61 17.41
C ALA A 225 7.16 -12.11 17.70
N GLY A 226 6.14 -12.68 17.07
CA GLY A 226 5.67 -14.06 17.31
C GLY A 226 4.94 -14.27 18.65
N VAL A 227 4.78 -13.24 19.47
CA VAL A 227 3.99 -13.28 20.70
C VAL A 227 2.51 -13.10 20.34
N PRO A 228 1.58 -13.93 20.86
CA PRO A 228 0.16 -13.82 20.57
C PRO A 228 -0.50 -12.70 21.39
N VAL A 229 -0.06 -11.45 21.18
CA VAL A 229 -0.46 -10.24 21.91
C VAL A 229 -1.99 -10.12 21.99
N GLY A 230 -2.68 -10.38 20.89
CA GLY A 230 -4.13 -10.37 20.83
C GLY A 230 -4.84 -11.23 21.88
N LYS A 231 -4.34 -12.45 22.11
CA LYS A 231 -4.89 -13.39 23.09
C LYS A 231 -4.61 -12.94 24.52
N LEU A 232 -3.45 -12.32 24.73
CA LEU A 232 -3.01 -11.85 26.05
C LEU A 232 -3.85 -10.65 26.48
N LEU A 233 -4.03 -9.66 25.60
CA LEU A 233 -4.90 -8.50 25.85
C LEU A 233 -6.36 -8.90 26.13
N LEU A 234 -6.90 -9.89 25.41
CA LEU A 234 -8.25 -10.42 25.68
C LEU A 234 -8.37 -11.10 27.05
N LYS A 235 -7.29 -11.75 27.52
CA LYS A 235 -7.26 -12.43 28.82
C LYS A 235 -7.17 -11.42 29.97
N GLU A 236 -6.43 -10.34 29.79
CA GLU A 236 -6.26 -9.26 30.78
C GLU A 236 -7.50 -8.36 30.87
N GLY A 237 -8.33 -8.34 29.82
CA GLY A 237 -9.51 -7.47 29.73
C GLY A 237 -9.18 -6.05 29.25
N ASP A 238 -7.94 -5.83 28.81
CA ASP A 238 -7.42 -4.52 28.35
C ASP A 238 -8.01 -4.08 27.01
N ILE A 239 -8.56 -5.03 26.25
CA ILE A 239 -9.45 -4.72 25.14
C ILE A 239 -10.88 -5.04 25.54
N GLY A 240 -11.60 -3.98 25.93
CA GLY A 240 -13.05 -4.06 25.99
C GLY A 240 -13.57 -4.53 24.64
N THR A 241 -14.51 -5.48 24.64
CA THR A 241 -15.36 -5.68 23.46
C THR A 241 -15.87 -4.30 23.04
N PRO A 242 -15.71 -3.87 21.77
CA PRO A 242 -16.27 -2.60 21.31
C PRO A 242 -17.70 -2.52 21.83
N LYS A 243 -18.12 -1.39 22.42
CA LYS A 243 -19.52 -1.19 22.81
C LYS A 243 -20.34 -1.41 21.54
N ALA A 244 -20.86 -2.62 21.40
CA ALA A 244 -21.23 -3.13 20.10
C ALA A 244 -22.39 -2.30 19.57
N ARG A 245 -22.32 -2.00 18.28
CA ARG A 245 -23.51 -1.72 17.48
C ARG A 245 -24.59 -2.75 17.88
N ALA A 246 -25.86 -2.33 17.97
CA ALA A 246 -26.97 -3.21 18.33
C ALA A 246 -27.09 -4.45 17.41
N SER A 247 -26.43 -4.42 16.24
CA SER A 247 -26.21 -5.53 15.31
C SER A 247 -24.71 -5.86 15.18
N LYS A 248 -24.32 -7.13 15.34
CA LYS A 248 -22.97 -7.59 14.98
C LYS A 248 -22.74 -7.34 13.49
N ALA A 249 -21.64 -6.68 13.09
CA ALA A 249 -21.24 -6.73 11.68
C ALA A 249 -20.83 -8.15 11.33
N GLU A 250 -21.09 -8.51 10.09
CA GLU A 250 -20.67 -9.77 9.47
C GLU A 250 -20.23 -9.44 8.03
N GLY A 251 -19.55 -10.38 7.39
CA GLY A 251 -19.16 -10.23 5.99
C GLY A 251 -18.04 -9.22 5.79
N LYS A 252 -18.11 -8.43 4.69
CA LYS A 252 -17.07 -7.44 4.32
C LYS A 252 -16.83 -6.37 5.39
N ALA A 253 -17.86 -6.05 6.18
CA ALA A 253 -17.74 -5.08 7.27
C ALA A 253 -16.97 -5.62 8.50
N ASP A 254 -16.81 -6.94 8.63
CA ASP A 254 -16.16 -7.60 9.77
C ASP A 254 -14.76 -8.12 9.42
N ASP A 255 -14.61 -8.87 8.31
CA ASP A 255 -13.32 -9.48 7.95
C ASP A 255 -12.28 -8.46 7.46
N GLY A 256 -12.73 -7.35 6.86
CA GLY A 256 -11.86 -6.28 6.40
C GLY A 256 -11.26 -6.49 5.01
N SER A 257 -10.05 -5.95 4.77
CA SER A 257 -9.20 -6.13 3.57
C SER A 257 -7.78 -5.60 3.84
N ILE A 258 -6.78 -5.99 3.06
CA ILE A 258 -5.48 -5.31 3.01
C ILE A 258 -4.97 -5.19 1.58
N VAL A 259 -4.53 -3.99 1.22
CA VAL A 259 -3.76 -3.76 -0.01
C VAL A 259 -2.31 -3.46 0.35
N ILE A 260 -1.38 -4.17 -0.29
CA ILE A 260 0.06 -4.01 -0.08
C ILE A 260 0.69 -3.58 -1.40
N VAL A 261 1.32 -2.39 -1.43
CA VAL A 261 2.10 -1.90 -2.56
C VAL A 261 3.57 -1.94 -2.20
N LEU A 262 4.31 -2.87 -2.81
CA LEU A 262 5.76 -2.99 -2.69
C LEU A 262 6.42 -2.35 -3.92
N ILE A 263 7.42 -1.48 -3.69
CA ILE A 263 8.25 -0.92 -4.74
C ILE A 263 9.72 -1.18 -4.40
N THR A 264 10.51 -1.55 -5.41
CA THR A 264 11.97 -1.68 -5.29
C THR A 264 12.68 -1.09 -6.50
N ASP A 265 13.89 -0.59 -6.31
CA ASP A 265 14.80 -0.20 -7.39
C ASP A 265 15.68 -1.36 -7.89
N THR A 266 15.48 -2.56 -7.34
CA THR A 266 16.12 -3.79 -7.81
C THR A 266 15.64 -4.14 -9.24
N PRO A 267 16.53 -4.41 -10.22
CA PRO A 267 16.12 -4.75 -11.58
C PRO A 267 15.50 -6.15 -11.64
N MET A 268 14.18 -6.21 -11.47
CA MET A 268 13.39 -7.44 -11.47
C MET A 268 12.42 -7.50 -12.63
N LEU A 269 12.25 -8.71 -13.18
CA LEU A 269 11.23 -9.02 -14.17
C LEU A 269 9.89 -9.40 -13.52
N PRO A 270 8.76 -9.37 -14.28
CA PRO A 270 7.42 -9.60 -13.75
C PRO A 270 7.28 -10.93 -12.99
N HIS A 271 7.86 -12.02 -13.50
CA HIS A 271 7.81 -13.31 -12.83
C HIS A 271 8.60 -13.34 -11.50
N GLN A 272 9.65 -12.53 -11.35
CA GLN A 272 10.41 -12.40 -10.10
C GLN A 272 9.64 -11.52 -9.10
N LEU A 273 9.02 -10.44 -9.58
CA LEU A 273 8.13 -9.60 -8.76
C LEU A 273 6.92 -10.38 -8.25
N ASN A 274 6.37 -11.30 -9.05
CA ASN A 274 5.29 -12.17 -8.58
C ASN A 274 5.75 -13.05 -7.42
N ARG A 275 6.99 -13.57 -7.45
CA ARG A 275 7.57 -14.32 -6.33
C ARG A 275 7.78 -13.42 -5.12
N LEU A 276 8.20 -12.18 -5.32
CA LEU A 276 8.38 -11.19 -4.26
C LEU A 276 7.05 -10.83 -3.58
N ALA A 277 5.99 -10.58 -4.37
CA ALA A 277 4.65 -10.28 -3.88
C ALA A 277 4.08 -11.38 -2.96
N ARG A 278 4.39 -12.66 -3.23
CA ARG A 278 4.02 -13.79 -2.36
C ARG A 278 4.67 -13.69 -0.97
N HIS A 279 5.84 -13.08 -0.85
CA HIS A 279 6.55 -12.95 0.42
C HIS A 279 6.04 -11.77 1.26
N CYS A 280 5.33 -10.82 0.65
CA CYS A 280 4.51 -9.89 1.43
C CYS A 280 3.42 -10.65 2.22
N ALA A 281 2.83 -11.71 1.65
CA ALA A 281 1.87 -12.55 2.38
C ALA A 281 2.51 -13.27 3.59
N VAL A 282 3.82 -13.57 3.53
CA VAL A 282 4.56 -14.11 4.68
C VAL A 282 4.69 -13.07 5.79
N GLY A 283 4.96 -11.80 5.46
CA GLY A 283 4.98 -10.70 6.42
C GLY A 283 3.61 -10.41 7.02
N LEU A 284 2.55 -10.47 6.21
CA LEU A 284 1.16 -10.42 6.67
C LEU A 284 0.87 -11.53 7.70
N ALA A 285 1.35 -12.76 7.47
CA ALA A 285 1.20 -13.87 8.41
C ALA A 285 1.96 -13.68 9.73
N GLN A 286 3.05 -12.89 9.75
CA GLN A 286 3.78 -12.59 11.00
C GLN A 286 2.95 -11.72 11.95
N VAL A 287 2.01 -10.92 11.43
CA VAL A 287 1.13 -10.05 12.24
C VAL A 287 -0.22 -10.70 12.48
N GLY A 288 -0.83 -11.31 11.46
CA GLY A 288 -2.18 -11.85 11.54
C GLY A 288 -2.27 -13.34 11.85
N GLY A 289 -1.15 -14.03 12.03
CA GLY A 289 -1.13 -15.44 12.40
C GLY A 289 -1.97 -16.33 11.48
N HIS A 290 -2.84 -17.14 12.07
CA HIS A 290 -3.74 -18.04 11.35
C HIS A 290 -5.00 -17.35 10.79
N GLY A 291 -5.22 -16.07 11.12
CA GLY A 291 -6.44 -15.32 10.81
C GLY A 291 -6.37 -14.46 9.54
N ILE A 292 -5.39 -14.68 8.67
CA ILE A 292 -5.23 -13.97 7.38
C ILE A 292 -6.00 -14.69 6.25
N GLY A 293 -6.28 -14.00 5.13
CA GLY A 293 -6.96 -14.63 4.00
C GLY A 293 -8.41 -15.04 4.30
N ARG A 294 -9.10 -14.30 5.17
CA ARG A 294 -10.50 -14.57 5.53
C ARG A 294 -11.41 -14.37 4.33
N ASN A 295 -12.54 -15.08 4.31
CA ASN A 295 -13.42 -15.17 3.15
C ASN A 295 -13.81 -13.79 2.58
N PHE A 296 -14.15 -12.83 3.45
CA PHE A 296 -14.53 -11.49 3.01
C PHE A 296 -13.37 -10.48 3.01
N SER A 297 -12.13 -10.90 3.29
CA SER A 297 -10.94 -10.03 3.30
C SER A 297 -10.30 -9.93 1.92
N GLY A 298 -10.37 -8.77 1.27
CA GLY A 298 -9.63 -8.54 0.02
C GLY A 298 -8.14 -8.34 0.30
N ASP A 299 -7.33 -9.39 0.10
CA ASP A 299 -5.90 -9.42 0.43
C ASP A 299 -5.07 -9.43 -0.86
N ILE A 300 -4.71 -8.22 -1.34
CA ILE A 300 -4.15 -8.00 -2.68
C ILE A 300 -2.78 -7.32 -2.57
N ILE A 301 -1.78 -7.88 -3.26
CA ILE A 301 -0.41 -7.38 -3.26
C ILE A 301 -0.02 -6.98 -4.68
N LEU A 302 0.49 -5.76 -4.84
CA LEU A 302 1.12 -5.24 -6.05
C LEU A 302 2.61 -5.02 -5.77
N ALA A 303 3.49 -5.68 -6.53
CA ALA A 303 4.94 -5.49 -6.46
C ALA A 303 5.45 -4.84 -7.75
N ILE A 304 6.30 -3.82 -7.61
CA ILE A 304 6.78 -2.98 -8.71
C ILE A 304 8.30 -2.84 -8.62
N SER A 305 8.96 -2.88 -9.78
CA SER A 305 10.38 -2.57 -9.96
C SER A 305 10.54 -1.28 -10.75
N THR A 306 11.29 -0.33 -10.19
CA THR A 306 11.71 0.91 -10.88
C THR A 306 13.11 0.76 -11.51
N GLY A 307 13.78 -0.38 -11.31
CA GLY A 307 15.19 -0.61 -11.63
C GLY A 307 15.53 -0.65 -13.13
N ASN A 308 14.55 -0.96 -13.99
CA ASN A 308 14.69 -0.88 -15.45
C ASN A 308 13.82 0.27 -15.98
N LYS A 309 14.29 0.98 -17.01
CA LYS A 309 13.50 1.94 -17.79
C LYS A 309 13.39 1.43 -19.22
N THR A 310 12.20 0.98 -19.64
CA THR A 310 11.96 0.45 -20.99
C THR A 310 11.28 1.48 -21.89
N VAL A 311 11.40 1.26 -23.19
CA VAL A 311 10.67 2.00 -24.22
C VAL A 311 9.81 0.99 -24.97
N GLU A 312 8.49 1.13 -24.88
CA GLU A 312 7.54 0.19 -25.52
C GLU A 312 7.11 0.66 -26.92
N ARG A 313 7.33 1.93 -27.23
CA ARG A 313 7.05 2.47 -28.56
C ARG A 313 8.05 1.89 -29.56
N VAL A 314 7.53 1.12 -30.52
CA VAL A 314 8.28 0.68 -31.70
C VAL A 314 8.54 1.89 -32.59
N MET A 315 9.80 2.11 -32.96
CA MET A 315 10.21 3.28 -33.74
C MET A 315 10.17 3.02 -35.25
N THR A 316 10.29 1.76 -35.66
CA THR A 316 10.24 1.36 -37.06
C THR A 316 8.80 1.29 -37.56
N PRO A 317 8.44 1.97 -38.67
CA PRO A 317 7.09 1.96 -39.21
C PRO A 317 6.59 0.56 -39.57
N GLN A 318 5.30 0.30 -39.31
CA GLN A 318 4.64 -0.91 -39.76
C GLN A 318 4.50 -0.98 -41.28
N VAL A 319 4.58 -2.18 -41.85
CA VAL A 319 4.32 -2.45 -43.28
C VAL A 319 3.11 -3.36 -43.37
N LEU A 320 2.06 -2.92 -44.08
CA LEU A 320 0.78 -3.65 -44.18
C LEU A 320 0.14 -4.00 -42.82
N GLY A 321 0.32 -3.15 -41.81
CA GLY A 321 -0.19 -3.38 -40.44
C GLY A 321 0.64 -4.37 -39.62
N VAL A 322 1.78 -4.83 -40.14
CA VAL A 322 2.72 -5.70 -39.42
C VAL A 322 3.82 -4.86 -38.81
N VAL A 323 3.94 -4.93 -37.49
CA VAL A 323 4.95 -4.20 -36.70
C VAL A 323 6.24 -5.03 -36.64
N PRO A 324 7.42 -4.43 -36.89
CA PRO A 324 8.69 -5.13 -36.73
C PRO A 324 9.01 -5.40 -35.25
N VAL A 325 9.81 -6.43 -35.00
CA VAL A 325 10.26 -6.77 -33.65
C VAL A 325 11.44 -5.88 -33.28
N GLU A 326 11.26 -5.07 -32.23
CA GLU A 326 12.31 -4.31 -31.55
C GLU A 326 12.50 -4.86 -30.12
N THR A 327 13.68 -4.67 -29.54
CA THR A 327 14.05 -5.26 -28.24
C THR A 327 14.55 -4.20 -27.27
N ASN A 328 14.15 -4.32 -26.00
CA ASN A 328 14.79 -3.63 -24.89
C ASN A 328 15.99 -4.45 -24.36
N THR A 329 17.08 -3.77 -23.98
CA THR A 329 18.13 -4.38 -23.14
C THR A 329 17.84 -4.03 -21.69
N ILE A 330 17.87 -5.02 -20.81
CA ILE A 330 17.49 -4.87 -19.40
C ILE A 330 18.48 -5.58 -18.49
N ASP A 331 18.57 -5.10 -17.25
CA ASP A 331 19.20 -5.84 -16.17
C ASP A 331 18.19 -6.76 -15.50
N ILE A 332 18.67 -7.90 -15.00
CA ILE A 332 17.89 -8.83 -14.21
C ILE A 332 18.74 -9.41 -13.09
N ILE A 333 18.18 -9.49 -11.88
CA ILE A 333 18.85 -10.17 -10.78
C ILE A 333 19.02 -11.67 -11.05
N LYS A 334 20.09 -12.24 -10.48
CA LYS A 334 20.28 -13.70 -10.43
C LYS A 334 19.28 -14.30 -9.44
N ASN A 335 18.69 -15.44 -9.79
CA ASN A 335 17.76 -16.12 -8.89
C ASN A 335 18.42 -16.56 -7.56
N GLY A 336 19.74 -16.82 -7.54
CA GLY A 336 20.44 -17.17 -6.31
C GLY A 336 20.53 -16.05 -5.26
N SER A 337 20.27 -14.79 -5.63
CA SER A 337 20.29 -13.65 -4.69
C SER A 337 18.88 -13.22 -4.25
N VAL A 338 17.82 -13.88 -4.72
CA VAL A 338 16.43 -13.42 -4.51
C VAL A 338 15.94 -13.62 -3.08
N ASP A 339 16.51 -14.57 -2.34
CA ASP A 339 16.07 -14.90 -0.96
C ASP A 339 16.22 -13.69 -0.02
N THR A 340 17.23 -12.84 -0.22
CA THR A 340 17.38 -11.59 0.55
C THR A 340 16.23 -10.62 0.28
N LEU A 341 15.73 -10.56 -0.97
CA LEU A 341 14.58 -9.72 -1.33
C LEU A 341 13.28 -10.31 -0.77
N PHE A 342 13.15 -11.65 -0.77
CA PHE A 342 12.02 -12.33 -0.13
C PHE A 342 11.94 -12.02 1.36
N ARG A 343 13.10 -12.05 2.04
CA ARG A 343 13.20 -11.62 3.43
C ARG A 343 12.81 -10.16 3.59
N ALA A 344 13.37 -9.26 2.75
CA ALA A 344 13.03 -7.85 2.77
C ALA A 344 11.52 -7.61 2.61
N ALA A 345 10.86 -8.27 1.65
CA ALA A 345 9.41 -8.16 1.42
C ALA A 345 8.57 -8.60 2.63
N SER A 346 8.99 -9.65 3.34
CA SER A 346 8.34 -10.07 4.58
C SER A 346 8.55 -9.05 5.70
N GLU A 347 9.79 -8.61 5.92
CA GLU A 347 10.16 -7.66 7.00
C GLU A 347 9.47 -6.31 6.82
N VAL A 348 9.46 -5.75 5.60
CA VAL A 348 8.78 -4.47 5.35
C VAL A 348 7.27 -4.61 5.56
N THR A 349 6.67 -5.70 5.11
CA THR A 349 5.22 -5.88 5.23
C THR A 349 4.80 -5.98 6.69
N GLU A 350 5.50 -6.80 7.49
CA GLU A 350 5.25 -6.92 8.92
C GLU A 350 5.38 -5.56 9.61
N GLU A 351 6.48 -4.84 9.38
CA GLU A 351 6.72 -3.55 10.02
C GLU A 351 5.70 -2.49 9.60
N ALA A 352 5.31 -2.44 8.33
CA ALA A 352 4.36 -1.44 7.85
C ALA A 352 2.97 -1.65 8.45
N ILE A 353 2.52 -2.90 8.60
CA ILE A 353 1.25 -3.19 9.27
C ILE A 353 1.31 -2.77 10.75
N LEU A 354 2.40 -3.10 11.45
CA LEU A 354 2.56 -2.70 12.84
C LEU A 354 2.64 -1.16 13.00
N ASN A 355 3.36 -0.48 12.11
CA ASN A 355 3.46 0.98 12.11
C ASN A 355 2.10 1.66 11.90
N SER A 356 1.21 1.12 11.07
CA SER A 356 -0.14 1.68 10.91
C SER A 356 -0.92 1.66 12.22
N MET A 357 -0.81 0.58 12.98
CA MET A 357 -1.46 0.42 14.29
C MET A 357 -0.85 1.34 15.35
N ILE A 358 0.49 1.46 15.38
CA ILE A 358 1.19 2.37 16.31
C ILE A 358 0.87 3.84 16.04
N ALA A 359 0.71 4.21 14.77
CA ALA A 359 0.28 5.56 14.40
C ALA A 359 -1.17 5.83 14.85
N GLY A 360 -1.99 4.78 14.98
CA GLY A 360 -3.36 4.82 15.50
C GLY A 360 -3.52 4.71 17.02
N ARG A 361 -2.43 4.76 17.80
CA ARG A 361 -2.43 4.49 19.26
C ARG A 361 -3.26 5.44 20.13
N GLU A 362 -3.63 6.61 19.62
CA GLU A 362 -4.49 7.55 20.35
C GLU A 362 -5.97 7.13 20.33
N GLY A 363 -6.31 6.07 19.59
CA GLY A 363 -7.69 5.64 19.41
C GLY A 363 -8.42 6.41 18.30
N ARG A 364 -9.70 6.07 18.10
CA ARG A 364 -10.56 6.67 17.06
C ARG A 364 -12.02 6.64 17.48
N ARG A 365 -12.73 7.76 17.33
CA ARG A 365 -14.20 7.84 17.47
C ARG A 365 -14.91 7.87 16.11
N GLY A 366 -15.40 6.74 15.64
CA GLY A 366 -16.15 6.61 14.39
C GLY A 366 -17.60 7.09 14.45
N TYR A 367 -18.32 6.83 13.36
CA TYR A 367 -19.75 7.09 13.20
C TYR A 367 -20.60 6.33 14.24
N ASN A 368 -21.76 6.88 14.62
CA ASN A 368 -22.69 6.30 15.60
C ASN A 368 -22.06 5.93 16.95
N ASP A 369 -21.30 6.86 17.53
CA ASP A 369 -20.64 6.73 18.85
C ASP A 369 -19.69 5.52 18.95
N MET A 370 -19.21 5.00 17.80
CA MET A 370 -18.22 3.93 17.83
C MET A 370 -16.88 4.46 18.32
N GLU A 371 -16.25 3.72 19.22
CA GLU A 371 -14.92 4.03 19.75
C GLU A 371 -14.03 2.80 19.60
N LEU A 372 -12.85 3.00 19.01
CA LEU A 372 -11.79 2.01 19.00
C LEU A 372 -10.64 2.54 19.86
N PRO A 373 -10.22 1.81 20.90
CA PRO A 373 -9.01 2.15 21.62
C PRO A 373 -7.80 1.97 20.70
N GLY A 374 -6.72 2.72 20.94
CA GLY A 374 -5.45 2.40 20.33
C GLY A 374 -4.87 1.09 20.88
N LEU A 375 -3.94 0.48 20.15
CA LEU A 375 -3.19 -0.66 20.67
C LEU A 375 -2.46 -0.24 21.95
N PRO A 376 -2.67 -0.92 23.10
CA PRO A 376 -2.04 -0.55 24.35
C PRO A 376 -0.51 -0.61 24.22
N ALA A 377 0.13 0.54 24.45
CA ALA A 377 1.57 0.68 24.58
C ALA A 377 1.83 1.49 25.86
N HIS A 378 2.54 0.90 26.83
CA HIS A 378 2.82 1.53 28.12
C HIS A 378 4.29 2.00 28.17
N GLY A 379 4.50 3.32 28.21
CA GLY A 379 5.85 3.90 28.26
C GLY A 379 6.61 3.72 26.94
N ASP A 380 7.91 3.38 27.02
CA ASP A 380 8.81 3.20 25.86
C ASP A 380 8.78 1.77 25.26
N GLY A 381 7.76 0.94 25.54
CA GLY A 381 7.70 -0.42 24.97
C GLY A 381 6.39 -1.18 25.14
N PHE A 382 6.32 -2.36 24.52
CA PHE A 382 5.25 -3.34 24.71
C PHE A 382 5.51 -4.16 25.97
N VAL A 383 4.79 -3.86 27.05
CA VAL A 383 4.72 -4.76 28.20
C VAL A 383 3.45 -5.58 28.04
N VAL A 384 3.61 -6.84 27.65
CA VAL A 384 2.58 -7.85 27.88
C VAL A 384 3.08 -8.69 29.04
N THR A 385 2.53 -8.48 30.23
CA THR A 385 2.96 -9.15 31.48
C THR A 385 2.48 -10.59 31.61
#